data_AF-F3CGN1-F1
#
_entry.id   AF-F3CGN1-F1
#
_cell.length_a   1.000
_cell.length_b   1.000
_cell.length_c   1.000
_cell.angle_alpha   90.00
_cell.angle_beta   90.00
_cell.angle_gamma   90.00
#
_symmetry.space_group_name_H-M   'P 1'
#
loop_
_entity.id
_entity.type
_entity.pdbx_description
1 polymer ?
#
loop_
_entity_poly.entity_id
_entity_poly.type
_entity_poly.pdbx_seq_one_letter_code
_entity_poly.pdbx_strand_id
1 'polypeptide(L)' 'SMLIPEVIGFRLTGKLKEGITATDLVLTVTQMLRKKGVVGKFVEFYGDGLADLPLADRATIANMAPEYGAT' A
#
# COMPACT_ATOMS: atom_id res chain seq x y z
N SER A 1 6.01 19.32 18.09
CA SER A 1 4.59 19.31 17.66
C SER A 1 4.54 18.66 16.29
N MET A 2 3.87 17.52 16.13
CA MET A 2 3.69 16.92 14.80
C MET A 2 2.47 17.57 14.16
N LEU A 3 2.64 18.07 12.93
CA LEU A 3 1.52 18.45 12.06
C LEU A 3 0.65 17.21 11.84
N ILE A 4 -0.67 17.37 11.79
CA ILE A 4 -1.57 16.28 11.42
C ILE A 4 -1.24 15.90 9.97
N PRO A 5 -0.78 14.66 9.71
CA PRO A 5 -0.35 14.28 8.37
C PRO A 5 -1.55 14.14 7.44
N GLU A 6 -1.35 14.47 6.18
CA GLU A 6 -2.32 14.14 5.14
C GLU A 6 -2.42 12.61 4.99
N VAL A 7 -3.64 12.12 4.80
CA VAL A 7 -3.92 10.68 4.63
C VAL A 7 -4.34 10.41 3.19
N ILE A 8 -3.63 9.50 2.53
CA ILE A 8 -3.92 9.02 1.18
C ILE A 8 -4.60 7.66 1.30
N GLY A 9 -5.90 7.61 0.96
CA GLY A 9 -6.62 6.35 0.87
C GLY A 9 -6.19 5.55 -0.37
N PHE A 10 -5.73 4.32 -0.17
CA PHE A 10 -5.42 3.35 -1.22
C PHE A 10 -6.50 2.25 -1.25
N ARG A 11 -7.39 2.31 -2.24
CA ARG A 11 -8.48 1.33 -2.37
C ARG A 11 -8.01 0.08 -3.12
N LEU A 12 -8.08 -1.07 -2.47
CA LEU A 12 -7.91 -2.39 -3.08
C LEU A 12 -9.27 -2.98 -3.42
N THR A 13 -9.42 -3.46 -4.66
CA THR A 13 -10.67 -4.02 -5.18
C THR A 13 -10.41 -5.31 -5.92
N GLY A 14 -11.38 -6.24 -5.91
CA GLY A 14 -11.25 -7.52 -6.59
C GLY A 14 -10.21 -8.43 -5.94
N LYS A 15 -9.71 -9.41 -6.70
CA LYS A 15 -8.79 -10.46 -6.19
C LYS A 15 -7.54 -10.56 -7.04
N LEU A 16 -6.45 -11.00 -6.42
CA LEU A 16 -5.24 -11.35 -7.15
C LEU A 16 -5.54 -12.51 -8.11
N LYS A 17 -5.04 -12.39 -9.34
CA LYS A 17 -5.15 -13.47 -10.33
C LYS A 17 -4.24 -14.63 -9.94
N GLU A 18 -4.60 -15.83 -10.38
CA GLU A 18 -3.74 -17.00 -10.21
C GLU A 18 -2.34 -16.74 -10.80
N GLY A 19 -1.30 -17.18 -10.08
CA GLY A 19 0.10 -16.97 -10.45
C GLY A 19 0.68 -15.60 -10.04
N ILE A 20 -0.12 -14.67 -9.51
CA ILE A 20 0.39 -13.41 -8.94
C ILE A 20 0.90 -13.65 -7.53
N THR A 21 2.11 -13.18 -7.25
CA THR A 21 2.74 -13.30 -5.93
C THR A 21 2.51 -12.06 -5.08
N ALA A 22 2.74 -12.18 -3.77
CA ALA A 22 2.74 -11.05 -2.85
C ALA A 22 3.77 -9.98 -3.27
N THR A 23 4.93 -10.41 -3.77
CA THR A 23 5.99 -9.52 -4.27
C THR A 23 5.51 -8.68 -5.44
N ASP A 24 4.78 -9.27 -6.39
CA ASP A 24 4.24 -8.54 -7.54
C ASP A 24 3.27 -7.44 -7.10
N LEU A 25 2.39 -7.75 -6.14
CA LEU A 25 1.46 -6.79 -5.56
C LEU A 25 2.22 -5.63 -4.88
N VAL A 26 3.18 -5.97 -4.01
CA VAL A 26 3.95 -4.99 -3.24
C VAL A 26 4.73 -4.04 -4.16
N LEU A 27 5.39 -4.57 -5.19
CA LEU A 27 6.11 -3.77 -6.17
C LEU A 27 5.16 -2.87 -6.97
N THR A 28 3.98 -3.38 -7.34
CA THR A 28 2.95 -2.60 -8.02
C THR A 28 2.46 -1.43 -7.16
N VAL A 29 2.10 -1.70 -5.90
CA VAL A 29 1.66 -0.67 -4.95
C VAL A 29 2.75 0.38 -4.74
N THR A 30 3.99 -0.05 -4.51
CA THR A 30 5.15 0.82 -4.31
C THR A 30 5.34 1.75 -5.52
N GLN A 31 5.31 1.21 -6.74
CA GLN A 31 5.45 2.01 -7.96
C GLN A 31 4.31 3.01 -8.13
N MET A 32 3.06 2.63 -7.82
CA MET A 32 1.90 3.53 -7.90
C MET A 32 2.01 4.69 -6.91
N LEU A 33 2.35 4.39 -5.64
CA LEU A 33 2.49 5.39 -4.58
C LEU A 33 3.66 6.34 -4.84
N ARG A 34 4.79 5.81 -5.33
CA ARG A 34 5.94 6.63 -5.71
C ARG A 34 5.59 7.61 -6.84
N LYS A 35 4.87 7.15 -7.87
CA LYS A 35 4.39 8.02 -8.96
C LYS A 35 3.39 9.07 -8.48
N LYS A 36 2.57 8.74 -7.46
CA LYS A 36 1.59 9.67 -6.88
C LYS A 36 2.25 10.78 -6.04
N GLY A 37 3.42 10.52 -5.45
CA GLY A 37 4.15 11.49 -4.63
C GLY A 37 3.56 11.61 -3.22
N VAL A 38 3.74 10.57 -2.41
CA VAL A 38 3.18 10.47 -1.04
C VAL A 38 4.20 10.77 0.06
N VAL A 39 5.24 11.55 -0.25
CA VAL A 39 6.32 11.85 0.69
C VAL A 39 5.79 12.58 1.92
N GLY A 40 6.03 12.03 3.11
CA GLY A 40 5.61 12.62 4.38
C GLY A 40 4.10 12.50 4.66
N LYS A 41 3.40 11.64 3.93
CA LYS A 41 1.95 11.40 4.07
C LYS A 41 1.69 9.99 4.60
N PHE A 42 0.58 9.82 5.30
CA PHE A 42 0.09 8.50 5.67
C PHE A 42 -0.62 7.86 4.47
N VAL A 43 -0.47 6.55 4.33
CA VAL A 43 -1.20 5.76 3.34
C VAL A 43 -2.08 4.76 4.07
N GLU A 44 -3.40 4.88 3.88
CA GLU A 44 -4.38 3.99 4.49
C GLU A 44 -4.95 3.03 3.44
N PHE A 45 -4.75 1.74 3.63
CA PHE A 45 -5.27 0.70 2.73
C PHE A 45 -6.69 0.30 3.14
N TYR A 46 -7.62 0.33 2.19
CA TYR A 46 -9.03 -0.01 2.43
C TYR A 46 -9.65 -0.69 1.21
N GLY A 47 -10.88 -1.18 1.36
CA GLY A 47 -11.65 -1.81 0.27
C GLY A 47 -11.77 -3.32 0.37
N ASP A 48 -12.59 -3.89 -0.51
CA ASP A 48 -12.98 -5.30 -0.55
C ASP A 48 -11.81 -6.23 -0.86
N GLY A 49 -10.85 -5.78 -1.67
CA GLY A 49 -9.66 -6.57 -2.01
C GLY A 49 -8.71 -6.80 -0.84
N LEU A 50 -8.86 -6.05 0.26
CA LEU A 50 -8.07 -6.27 1.47
C LEU A 50 -8.49 -7.57 2.19
N ALA A 51 -9.77 -7.97 2.09
CA ALA A 51 -10.29 -9.14 2.79
C ALA A 51 -9.60 -10.44 2.33
N ASP A 52 -9.25 -10.52 1.06
CA ASP A 52 -8.55 -11.68 0.47
C ASP A 52 -7.02 -11.62 0.66
N LEU A 53 -6.47 -10.53 1.24
CA LEU A 53 -5.04 -10.39 1.45
C LEU A 53 -4.60 -11.00 2.79
N PRO A 54 -3.67 -11.98 2.81
CA PRO A 54 -3.08 -12.50 4.05
C PRO A 54 -2.40 -11.41 4.89
N LEU A 55 -2.36 -11.60 6.21
CA LEU A 55 -1.72 -10.65 7.14
C LEU A 55 -0.24 -10.41 6.78
N ALA A 56 0.48 -11.47 6.38
CA ALA A 56 1.89 -11.37 5.98
C ALA A 56 2.08 -10.41 4.80
N ASP A 57 1.21 -10.47 3.80
CA ASP A 57 1.28 -9.61 2.61
C ASP A 57 0.96 -8.16 2.95
N ARG A 58 -0.02 -7.93 3.84
CA ARG A 58 -0.32 -6.60 4.38
C ARG A 58 0.89 -6.00 5.10
N ALA A 59 1.56 -6.80 5.92
CA ALA A 59 2.77 -6.39 6.62
C ALA A 59 3.92 -6.07 5.65
N THR A 60 4.08 -6.87 4.58
CA THR A 60 5.09 -6.60 3.54
C THR A 60 4.85 -5.27 2.83
N ILE A 61 3.60 -4.93 2.50
CA ILE A 61 3.25 -3.64 1.89
C ILE A 61 3.58 -2.48 2.85
N ALA A 62 3.24 -2.62 4.14
CA ALA A 62 3.50 -1.60 5.15
C ALA A 62 5.01 -1.39 5.38
N ASN A 63 5.80 -2.47 5.41
CA ASN A 63 7.26 -2.40 5.59
C ASN A 63 7.98 -1.70 4.43
N MET A 64 7.34 -1.61 3.27
CA MET A 64 7.88 -0.90 2.10
C MET A 64 7.55 0.60 2.10
N ALA A 65 6.91 1.14 3.15
CA ALA A 65 6.62 2.57 3.28
C ALA A 65 7.79 3.52 2.96
N PRO A 66 9.04 3.24 3.41
CA PRO A 66 10.19 4.05 3.05
C PRO A 66 10.45 4.13 1.53
N GLU A 67 10.12 3.08 0.78
CA GLU A 67 10.39 2.98 -0.67
C GLU A 67 9.47 3.86 -1.53
N TYR A 68 8.32 4.26 -0.99
CA TYR A 68 7.40 5.23 -1.62
C TYR A 68 7.28 6.55 -0.85
N GLY A 69 8.06 6.72 0.22
CA GLY A 69 8.19 7.97 0.98
C GLY A 69 7.08 8.24 2.00
N ALA A 70 6.19 7.28 2.26
CA ALA A 70 5.17 7.43 3.28
C ALA A 70 5.78 7.45 4.70
N THR A 71 5.02 8.01 5.65
CA THR A 71 5.36 8.04 7.09
C THR A 71 4.44 7.11 7.87
#